data_AF-A0A382L8A6-F1
#
_entry.id   AF-A0A382L8A6-F1
#
_cell.length_a   1.000
_cell.length_b   1.000
_cell.length_c   1.000
_cell.angle_alpha   90.00
_cell.angle_beta   90.00
_cell.angle_gamma   90.00
#
_symmetry.space_group_name_H-M   'P 1'
#
loop_
_entity.id
_entity.type
_entity.pdbx_description
1 polymer ?
#
loop_
_entity_poly.entity_id
_entity_poly.type
_entity_poly.pdbx_seq_one_letter_code
_entity_poly.pdbx_strand_id
1 'polypeptide(L)'
;MAILCLNETKAQMRSVVAALFERWHDNIAHQQFTLLNGKRKKKSDDCTVYTLPATVWELEQFMADKSTNTHKWFDDKGRVDLHCFENDWAVYASQKNTRMFMDVAGLESVYSNLDFHYSPKSIHPNEHAKNNFFAWFDFCGNPSEERLEIITDRRNFVNNSVVFATFTCAWRKTETVQPDILDLATDMAGDEALCVVATDAVEAYINENTSNKVKCVVSMEYQAQKTPMMLLGFTNSRAELEAVRRMPFGPCLRYRLNRDTPAAQPSVIKELTTENKVALENDLRSKKFGGPRELAEKYSITTQKVGATLTWLHRKEGHQAGGYR
;
A
#
# COMPACT_ATOMS: atom_id res chain seq x y z
N MET A 1 -3.77 12.39 20.80
CA MET A 1 -4.66 12.01 19.68
C MET A 1 -3.79 11.45 18.57
N ALA A 2 -3.90 10.15 18.27
CA ALA A 2 -3.19 9.55 17.16
C ALA A 2 -3.70 10.17 15.86
N ILE A 3 -2.79 10.59 14.98
CA ILE A 3 -3.12 11.15 13.69
C ILE A 3 -3.60 9.96 12.83
N LEU A 4 -4.92 9.81 12.71
CA LEU A 4 -5.55 9.01 11.66
C LEU A 4 -4.95 9.43 10.32
N CYS A 5 -4.76 8.49 9.40
CA CYS A 5 -4.24 8.76 8.06
C CYS A 5 -4.88 10.04 7.47
N LEU A 6 -4.12 11.15 7.40
CA LEU A 6 -4.60 12.47 6.94
C LEU A 6 -5.06 12.48 5.47
N ASN A 7 -4.92 11.35 4.80
CA ASN A 7 -5.29 11.13 3.42
C ASN A 7 -6.50 10.19 3.37
N GLU A 8 -7.69 10.77 3.23
CA GLU A 8 -8.97 10.06 3.14
C GLU A 8 -8.96 8.98 2.05
N THR A 9 -8.31 9.25 0.91
CA THR A 9 -8.24 8.30 -0.19
C THR A 9 -7.38 7.09 0.14
N LYS A 10 -6.25 7.28 0.84
CA LYS A 10 -5.45 6.16 1.37
C LYS A 10 -6.24 5.35 2.41
N ALA A 11 -7.02 6.02 3.26
CA ALA A 11 -7.88 5.34 4.23
C ALA A 11 -8.97 4.50 3.53
N GLN A 12 -9.59 5.02 2.47
CA GLN A 12 -10.55 4.27 1.65
C GLN A 12 -9.92 3.01 1.04
N MET A 13 -8.71 3.11 0.47
CA MET A 13 -8.02 1.93 -0.10
C MET A 13 -7.70 0.89 0.97
N ARG A 14 -7.29 1.32 2.17
CA ARG A 14 -7.12 0.43 3.33
C ARG A 14 -8.42 -0.26 3.71
N SER A 15 -9.54 0.45 3.71
CA SER A 15 -10.86 -0.14 3.98
C SER A 15 -11.25 -1.19 2.94
N VAL A 16 -10.89 -1.02 1.67
CA VAL A 16 -11.10 -2.04 0.63
C VAL A 16 -10.29 -3.30 0.94
N VAL A 17 -9.00 -3.15 1.25
CA VAL A 17 -8.11 -4.28 1.61
C VAL A 17 -8.63 -4.97 2.88
N ALA A 18 -9.02 -4.21 3.90
CA ALA A 18 -9.56 -4.72 5.17
C ALA A 18 -10.89 -5.47 4.96
N ALA A 19 -11.81 -4.95 4.15
CA ALA A 19 -13.08 -5.61 3.87
C ALA A 19 -12.90 -6.95 3.14
N LEU A 20 -11.94 -7.02 2.21
CA LEU A 20 -11.61 -8.28 1.53
C LEU A 20 -10.85 -9.24 2.44
N PHE A 21 -9.97 -8.75 3.31
CA PHE A 21 -9.36 -9.56 4.36
C PHE A 21 -10.42 -10.18 5.28
N GLU A 22 -11.32 -9.36 5.86
CA GLU A 22 -12.35 -9.83 6.78
C GLU A 22 -13.16 -10.96 6.17
N ARG A 23 -13.59 -10.77 4.93
CA ARG A 23 -14.35 -11.78 4.21
C ARG A 23 -13.56 -13.06 3.97
N TRP A 24 -12.35 -12.93 3.44
CA TRP A 24 -11.48 -14.06 3.16
C TRP A 24 -11.17 -14.85 4.43
N HIS A 25 -10.88 -14.13 5.51
CA HIS A 25 -10.68 -14.67 6.84
C HIS A 25 -11.93 -15.39 7.34
N ASP A 26 -13.12 -14.79 7.20
CA ASP A 26 -14.36 -15.43 7.63
C ASP A 26 -14.65 -16.74 6.88
N ASN A 27 -14.34 -16.79 5.59
CA ASN A 27 -14.49 -17.99 4.76
C ASN A 27 -13.61 -19.16 5.21
N ILE A 28 -12.43 -18.88 5.79
CA ILE A 28 -11.53 -19.91 6.34
C ILE A 28 -11.77 -20.21 7.81
N ALA A 29 -12.21 -19.20 8.56
CA ALA A 29 -12.43 -19.28 9.99
C ALA A 29 -13.76 -19.95 10.36
N HIS A 30 -14.81 -19.72 9.55
CA HIS A 30 -16.18 -20.11 9.89
C HIS A 30 -16.72 -21.30 9.07
N GLN A 31 -15.87 -22.29 8.80
CA GLN A 31 -16.30 -23.46 8.03
C GLN A 31 -17.22 -24.36 8.87
N GLN A 32 -18.35 -24.77 8.28
CA GLN A 32 -19.28 -25.74 8.86
C GLN A 32 -19.50 -26.89 7.89
N PHE A 33 -19.39 -28.12 8.37
CA PHE A 33 -19.70 -29.31 7.58
C PHE A 33 -20.48 -30.34 8.40
N THR A 34 -21.30 -31.11 7.68
CA THR A 34 -22.07 -32.21 8.24
C THR A 34 -21.28 -33.50 8.06
N LEU A 35 -20.96 -34.17 9.16
CA LEU A 35 -20.33 -35.48 9.15
C LEU A 35 -21.31 -36.54 8.63
N LEU A 36 -20.80 -37.70 8.20
CA LEU A 36 -21.62 -38.83 7.72
C LEU A 36 -22.68 -39.31 8.73
N ASN A 37 -22.46 -39.04 10.02
CA ASN A 37 -23.40 -39.35 11.10
C ASN A 37 -24.42 -38.22 11.39
N GLY A 38 -24.52 -37.21 10.52
CA GLY A 38 -25.44 -36.08 10.65
C GLY A 38 -24.99 -34.98 11.63
N LYS A 39 -23.89 -35.16 12.38
CA LYS A 39 -23.39 -34.12 13.29
C LYS A 39 -22.74 -32.98 12.53
N ARG A 40 -23.05 -31.74 12.92
CA ARG A 40 -22.35 -30.54 12.42
C ARG A 40 -21.02 -30.37 13.15
N LYS A 41 -19.95 -30.13 12.40
CA LYS A 41 -18.64 -29.79 12.92
C LYS A 41 -18.20 -28.44 12.39
N LYS A 42 -17.70 -27.60 13.29
CA LYS A 42 -17.07 -26.32 12.99
C LYS A 42 -15.56 -26.53 12.78
N LYS A 43 -14.98 -25.79 11.85
CA LYS A 43 -13.55 -25.76 11.57
C LYS A 43 -13.12 -24.35 11.24
N SER A 44 -11.97 -23.97 11.78
CA SER A 44 -11.28 -22.73 11.51
C SER A 44 -9.87 -23.13 11.10
N ASP A 45 -9.43 -22.69 9.92
CA ASP A 45 -8.10 -22.99 9.38
C ASP A 45 -7.13 -21.86 9.71
N ASP A 46 -5.88 -22.21 10.01
CA ASP A 46 -4.81 -21.25 10.22
C ASP A 46 -4.46 -20.52 8.91
N CYS A 47 -3.93 -19.30 9.03
CA CYS A 47 -3.51 -18.52 7.89
C CYS A 47 -2.26 -17.69 8.14
N THR A 48 -1.56 -17.36 7.07
CA THR A 48 -0.43 -16.44 7.10
C THR A 48 -0.82 -15.15 6.40
N VAL A 49 -0.43 -14.03 7.00
CA VAL A 49 -0.69 -12.69 6.49
C VAL A 49 0.62 -11.94 6.37
N TYR A 50 0.93 -11.42 5.19
CA TYR A 50 2.06 -10.52 4.96
C TYR A 50 1.55 -9.10 4.78
N THR A 51 2.11 -8.15 5.52
CA THR A 51 1.85 -6.74 5.29
C THR A 51 3.14 -5.96 5.15
N LEU A 52 3.11 -4.99 4.22
CA LEU A 52 4.07 -3.90 4.18
C LEU A 52 3.37 -2.68 4.82
N PRO A 53 3.45 -2.50 6.15
CA PRO A 53 2.76 -1.41 6.81
C PRO A 53 3.25 -0.07 6.26
N ALA A 54 2.32 0.83 5.92
CA ALA A 54 2.68 2.24 5.75
C ALA A 54 2.82 2.90 7.14
N THR A 55 2.92 4.23 7.20
CA THR A 55 3.09 5.02 8.44
C THR A 55 2.01 4.84 9.51
N VAL A 56 0.99 4.00 9.30
CA VAL A 56 -0.08 3.71 10.26
C VAL A 56 -0.42 2.21 10.20
N TRP A 57 -0.49 1.56 11.37
CA TRP A 57 -0.68 0.10 11.55
C TRP A 57 -2.16 -0.32 11.72
N GLU A 58 -3.07 0.49 11.19
CA GLU A 58 -4.53 0.27 11.29
C GLU A 58 -4.98 -1.05 10.67
N LEU A 59 -4.35 -1.47 9.57
CA LEU A 59 -4.73 -2.72 8.91
C LEU A 59 -4.33 -3.92 9.78
N GLU A 60 -3.12 -3.90 10.34
CA GLU A 60 -2.61 -4.92 11.24
C GLU A 60 -3.44 -4.99 12.52
N GLN A 61 -3.81 -3.83 13.08
CA GLN A 61 -4.73 -3.77 14.22
C GLN A 61 -6.10 -4.37 13.87
N PHE A 62 -6.64 -4.05 12.69
CA PHE A 62 -7.89 -4.62 12.21
C PHE A 62 -7.80 -6.16 12.08
N MET A 63 -6.71 -6.67 11.49
CA MET A 63 -6.46 -8.10 11.35
C MET A 63 -6.35 -8.79 12.72
N ALA A 64 -5.65 -8.17 13.67
CA ALA A 64 -5.50 -8.65 15.03
C ALA A 64 -6.85 -8.72 15.79
N ASP A 65 -7.68 -7.69 15.66
CA ASP A 65 -9.01 -7.65 16.27
C ASP A 65 -9.93 -8.72 15.68
N LYS A 66 -9.86 -8.95 14.36
CA LYS A 66 -10.63 -10.02 13.68
C LYS A 66 -10.18 -11.40 14.12
N SER A 67 -8.87 -11.64 14.19
CA SER A 67 -8.29 -12.89 14.71
C SER A 67 -8.84 -13.20 16.11
N THR A 68 -8.78 -12.23 17.02
CA THR A 68 -9.24 -12.40 18.41
C THR A 68 -10.73 -12.72 18.52
N ASN A 69 -11.55 -12.08 17.67
CA ASN A 69 -12.98 -12.35 17.66
C ASN A 69 -13.24 -13.80 17.24
N THR A 70 -12.63 -14.28 16.16
CA THR A 70 -12.75 -15.67 15.72
C THR A 70 -12.32 -16.67 16.80
N HIS A 71 -11.22 -16.42 17.51
CA HIS A 71 -10.76 -17.29 18.60
C HIS A 71 -11.85 -17.70 19.58
N LYS A 72 -12.65 -16.71 20.04
CA LYS A 72 -13.72 -16.91 21.02
C LYS A 72 -14.82 -17.85 20.54
N TRP A 73 -14.95 -18.05 19.23
CA TRP A 73 -16.02 -18.86 18.63
C TRP A 73 -15.60 -20.29 18.23
N PHE A 74 -14.28 -20.61 18.24
CA PHE A 74 -13.75 -21.85 17.66
C PHE A 74 -12.79 -22.66 18.55
N ASP A 75 -12.78 -22.43 19.86
CA ASP A 75 -11.98 -23.18 20.85
C ASP A 75 -10.49 -23.25 20.45
N ASP A 76 -9.83 -22.08 20.39
CA ASP A 76 -8.39 -21.94 20.12
C ASP A 76 -7.90 -22.38 18.73
N LYS A 77 -8.77 -22.33 17.71
CA LYS A 77 -8.45 -22.67 16.30
C LYS A 77 -8.51 -21.45 15.37
N GLY A 78 -7.75 -21.51 14.28
CA GLY A 78 -7.62 -20.40 13.33
C GLY A 78 -6.61 -19.39 13.82
N ARG A 79 -5.35 -19.83 13.91
CA ARG A 79 -4.22 -18.95 14.21
C ARG A 79 -3.94 -18.06 13.01
N VAL A 80 -3.64 -16.80 13.28
CA VAL A 80 -3.18 -15.83 12.29
C VAL A 80 -1.70 -15.60 12.52
N ASP A 81 -0.90 -15.97 11.53
CA ASP A 81 0.55 -15.75 11.48
C ASP A 81 0.84 -14.47 10.68
N LEU A 82 0.95 -13.34 11.38
CA LEU A 82 1.04 -11.99 10.82
C LEU A 82 2.50 -11.53 10.74
N HIS A 83 3.03 -11.44 9.51
CA HIS A 83 4.37 -10.95 9.20
C HIS A 83 4.31 -9.52 8.68
N CYS A 84 4.98 -8.61 9.36
CA CYS A 84 5.06 -7.20 9.00
C CYS A 84 6.48 -6.83 8.60
N PHE A 85 6.64 -6.30 7.40
CA PHE A 85 7.92 -5.93 6.82
C PHE A 85 8.07 -4.40 6.80
N GLU A 86 8.85 -3.84 7.71
CA GLU A 86 9.17 -2.40 7.73
C GLU A 86 10.66 -2.23 7.96
N ASN A 87 11.36 -1.80 6.92
CA ASN A 87 12.82 -1.71 6.89
C ASN A 87 13.35 -0.46 7.59
N ASP A 88 12.52 0.58 7.76
CA ASP A 88 12.87 1.77 8.50
C ASP A 88 12.48 1.62 9.98
N TRP A 89 13.49 1.38 10.81
CA TRP A 89 13.32 1.30 12.26
C TRP A 89 12.68 2.56 12.86
N ALA A 90 12.96 3.75 12.33
CA ALA A 90 12.37 4.98 12.84
C ALA A 90 10.87 5.01 12.56
N VAL A 91 10.44 4.55 11.39
CA VAL A 91 9.02 4.39 11.05
C VAL A 91 8.38 3.37 11.99
N TYR A 92 8.98 2.18 12.13
CA TYR A 92 8.49 1.13 13.03
C TYR A 92 8.36 1.61 14.50
N ALA A 93 9.40 2.26 15.02
CA ALA A 93 9.45 2.72 16.41
C ALA A 93 8.45 3.85 16.68
N SER A 94 8.26 4.77 15.72
CA SER A 94 7.30 5.88 15.83
C SER A 94 5.86 5.41 16.03
N GLN A 95 5.56 4.18 15.61
CA GLN A 95 4.23 3.58 15.64
C GLN A 95 4.06 2.52 16.72
N LYS A 96 4.98 2.43 17.70
CA LYS A 96 4.86 1.44 18.78
C LYS A 96 3.55 1.54 19.56
N ASN A 97 3.09 2.76 19.80
CA ASN A 97 1.90 3.01 20.63
C ASN A 97 0.57 2.88 19.86
N THR A 98 0.58 2.71 18.54
CA THR A 98 -0.64 2.51 17.75
C THR A 98 -1.03 1.03 17.63
N ARG A 99 -0.16 0.13 18.09
CA ARG A 99 -0.33 -1.32 18.06
C ARG A 99 -0.91 -1.82 19.38
N MET A 100 -2.21 -1.64 19.58
CA MET A 100 -2.91 -2.04 20.80
C MET A 100 -2.96 -3.57 20.99
N PHE A 101 -2.68 -4.33 19.93
CA PHE A 101 -2.57 -5.79 19.96
C PHE A 101 -1.23 -6.31 20.47
N MET A 102 -0.28 -5.43 20.81
CA MET A 102 1.03 -5.77 21.35
C MET A 102 1.11 -5.47 22.85
N ASP A 103 1.93 -6.23 23.57
CA ASP A 103 2.18 -6.00 24.98
C ASP A 103 2.90 -4.66 25.23
N VAL A 104 3.05 -4.27 26.50
CA VAL A 104 3.69 -2.99 26.87
C VAL A 104 5.14 -2.91 26.38
N ALA A 105 5.83 -4.07 26.28
CA ALA A 105 7.17 -4.12 25.72
C ALA A 105 7.18 -4.03 24.19
N GLY A 106 6.04 -4.26 23.52
CA GLY A 106 5.89 -4.31 22.06
C GLY A 106 6.59 -5.50 21.42
N LEU A 107 6.80 -6.56 22.20
CA LEU A 107 7.56 -7.76 21.81
C LEU A 107 6.64 -8.92 21.46
N GLU A 108 5.50 -9.05 22.15
CA GLU A 108 4.57 -10.17 21.97
C GLU A 108 3.15 -9.65 21.74
N SER A 109 2.34 -10.45 21.03
CA SER A 109 0.91 -10.13 20.93
C SER A 109 0.21 -10.41 22.25
N VAL A 110 -0.76 -9.56 22.60
CA VAL A 110 -1.67 -9.82 23.73
C VAL A 110 -2.80 -10.79 23.36
N TYR A 111 -2.87 -11.23 22.10
CA TYR A 111 -3.90 -12.14 21.58
C TYR A 111 -3.33 -13.54 21.38
N SER A 112 -3.95 -14.55 21.98
CA SER A 112 -3.42 -15.93 22.04
C SER A 112 -3.37 -16.67 20.70
N ASN A 113 -4.11 -16.19 19.69
CA ASN A 113 -4.15 -16.78 18.34
C ASN A 113 -3.57 -15.87 17.26
N LEU A 114 -2.79 -14.87 17.66
CA LEU A 114 -2.05 -14.02 16.76
C LEU A 114 -0.56 -14.23 17.01
N ASP A 115 0.11 -14.85 16.04
CA ASP A 115 1.56 -14.92 16.00
C ASP A 115 2.05 -13.70 15.22
N PHE A 116 2.61 -12.70 15.91
CA PHE A 116 3.09 -11.47 15.28
C PHE A 116 4.60 -11.53 15.06
N HIS A 117 5.02 -11.30 13.81
CA HIS A 117 6.41 -11.30 13.38
C HIS A 117 6.77 -9.97 12.74
N TYR A 118 7.68 -9.23 13.36
CA TYR A 118 8.30 -8.06 12.73
C TYR A 118 9.59 -8.45 12.02
N SER A 119 9.73 -8.02 10.76
CA SER A 119 10.94 -8.19 9.97
C SER A 119 11.47 -6.82 9.49
N PRO A 120 12.69 -6.41 9.89
CA PRO A 120 13.33 -5.20 9.38
C PRO A 120 13.95 -5.38 7.99
N LYS A 121 13.60 -6.46 7.28
CA LYS A 121 14.15 -6.81 5.97
C LYS A 121 13.20 -6.39 4.85
N SER A 122 13.72 -6.34 3.63
CA SER A 122 12.89 -6.23 2.43
C SER A 122 11.85 -7.34 2.41
N ILE A 123 10.62 -6.97 2.03
CA ILE A 123 9.56 -7.94 1.81
C ILE A 123 9.94 -8.88 0.66
N HIS A 124 9.50 -10.13 0.77
CA HIS A 124 9.81 -11.21 -0.15
C HIS A 124 8.53 -11.99 -0.49
N PRO A 125 8.56 -12.89 -1.49
CA PRO A 125 7.46 -13.82 -1.74
C PRO A 125 7.10 -14.65 -0.51
N ASN A 126 5.91 -15.22 -0.48
CA ASN A 126 5.49 -16.14 0.56
C ASN A 126 6.50 -17.28 0.78
N GLU A 127 6.93 -17.47 2.02
CA GLU A 127 7.78 -18.60 2.43
C GLU A 127 7.13 -19.47 3.52
N HIS A 128 6.02 -19.01 4.12
CA HIS A 128 5.45 -19.60 5.33
C HIS A 128 4.13 -20.33 5.05
N ALA A 129 3.22 -19.72 4.28
CA ALA A 129 1.90 -20.29 4.03
C ALA A 129 1.97 -21.44 3.04
N LYS A 130 1.28 -22.54 3.39
CA LYS A 130 1.04 -23.69 2.50
C LYS A 130 -0.39 -23.78 1.99
N ASN A 131 -1.35 -23.13 2.66
CA ASN A 131 -2.77 -23.30 2.39
C ASN A 131 -3.52 -21.97 2.26
N ASN A 132 -3.50 -21.14 3.30
CA ASN A 132 -4.19 -19.85 3.32
C ASN A 132 -3.17 -18.71 3.41
N PHE A 133 -3.17 -17.83 2.41
CA PHE A 133 -2.25 -16.69 2.36
C PHE A 133 -2.98 -15.39 2.04
N PHE A 134 -2.71 -14.35 2.81
CA PHE A 134 -3.11 -12.99 2.49
C PHE A 134 -1.87 -12.11 2.43
N ALA A 135 -1.76 -11.24 1.43
CA ALA A 135 -0.69 -10.28 1.38
C ALA A 135 -1.15 -8.90 0.93
N TRP A 136 -0.55 -7.85 1.49
CA TRP A 136 -0.56 -6.53 0.89
C TRP A 136 0.85 -5.96 0.78
N PHE A 137 1.31 -5.87 -0.47
CA PHE A 137 2.60 -5.30 -0.85
C PHE A 137 2.43 -3.80 -1.22
N ASP A 138 2.40 -2.91 -0.23
CA ASP A 138 2.22 -1.45 -0.41
C ASP A 138 3.51 -0.73 -0.86
N PHE A 139 4.07 -1.11 -2.01
CA PHE A 139 5.39 -0.62 -2.47
C PHE A 139 5.49 0.90 -2.67
N CYS A 140 4.36 1.60 -2.81
CA CYS A 140 4.25 3.06 -2.92
C CYS A 140 5.14 3.75 -3.99
N GLY A 141 5.79 2.99 -4.88
CA GLY A 141 6.70 3.48 -5.92
C GLY A 141 6.47 2.78 -7.26
N ASN A 142 7.47 2.79 -8.14
CA ASN A 142 7.32 2.20 -9.48
C ASN A 142 7.21 0.66 -9.42
N PRO A 143 6.50 0.05 -10.40
CA PRO A 143 6.48 -1.40 -10.59
C PRO A 143 7.79 -1.84 -11.26
N SER A 144 8.85 -1.95 -10.47
CA SER A 144 10.14 -2.48 -10.91
C SER A 144 10.09 -4.01 -11.01
N GLU A 145 11.03 -4.59 -11.76
CA GLU A 145 11.18 -6.04 -11.94
C GLU A 145 11.19 -6.78 -10.59
N GLU A 146 12.08 -6.40 -9.67
CA GLU A 146 12.18 -6.99 -8.32
C GLU A 146 10.82 -7.03 -7.57
N ARG A 147 10.03 -5.96 -7.67
CA ARG A 147 8.74 -5.86 -6.97
C ARG A 147 7.67 -6.71 -7.63
N LEU A 148 7.72 -6.82 -8.95
CA LEU A 148 6.80 -7.65 -9.71
C LEU A 148 7.12 -9.12 -9.52
N GLU A 149 8.39 -9.52 -9.50
CA GLU A 149 8.83 -10.87 -9.14
C GLU A 149 8.29 -11.27 -7.76
N ILE A 150 8.29 -10.34 -6.79
CA ILE A 150 7.69 -10.60 -5.49
C ILE A 150 6.22 -10.94 -5.62
N ILE A 151 5.44 -10.17 -6.38
CA ILE A 151 3.98 -10.33 -6.50
C ILE A 151 3.61 -11.57 -7.30
N THR A 152 4.28 -11.80 -8.43
CA THR A 152 3.94 -12.86 -9.40
C THR A 152 4.50 -14.23 -9.00
N ASP A 153 5.34 -14.31 -7.96
CA ASP A 153 5.85 -15.57 -7.47
C ASP A 153 4.73 -16.56 -7.16
N ARG A 154 4.82 -17.76 -7.75
CA ARG A 154 3.88 -18.87 -7.57
C ARG A 154 3.64 -19.22 -6.10
N ARG A 155 4.60 -18.98 -5.21
CA ARG A 155 4.50 -19.25 -3.77
C ARG A 155 3.43 -18.38 -3.11
N ASN A 156 3.14 -17.19 -3.64
CA ASN A 156 2.05 -16.35 -3.15
C ASN A 156 0.66 -16.92 -3.45
N PHE A 157 0.54 -17.85 -4.38
CA PHE A 157 -0.74 -18.37 -4.85
C PHE A 157 -0.91 -19.84 -4.46
N VAL A 158 -0.85 -20.12 -3.15
CA VAL A 158 -1.23 -21.40 -2.52
C VAL A 158 -2.74 -21.64 -2.60
N ASN A 159 -3.26 -22.72 -2.02
CA ASN A 159 -4.65 -23.18 -2.20
C ASN A 159 -5.73 -22.08 -2.09
N ASN A 160 -5.61 -21.16 -1.13
CA ASN A 160 -6.55 -20.08 -0.91
C ASN A 160 -5.80 -18.77 -0.62
N SER A 161 -5.54 -17.99 -1.68
CA SER A 161 -4.70 -16.80 -1.59
C SER A 161 -5.38 -15.52 -2.05
N VAL A 162 -5.12 -14.42 -1.36
CA VAL A 162 -5.50 -13.06 -1.76
C VAL A 162 -4.29 -12.14 -1.63
N VAL A 163 -3.89 -11.51 -2.72
CA VAL A 163 -2.65 -10.71 -2.81
C VAL A 163 -2.96 -9.34 -3.36
N PHE A 164 -2.57 -8.29 -2.63
CA PHE A 164 -2.67 -6.91 -3.05
C PHE A 164 -1.31 -6.30 -3.32
N ALA A 165 -1.27 -5.36 -4.25
CA ALA A 165 -0.10 -4.55 -4.55
C ALA A 165 -0.50 -3.09 -4.77
N THR A 166 0.39 -2.17 -4.39
CA THR A 166 0.19 -0.74 -4.61
C THR A 166 1.42 -0.12 -5.23
N PHE A 167 1.22 0.61 -6.33
CA PHE A 167 2.27 1.32 -7.07
C PHE A 167 1.88 2.75 -7.36
N THR A 168 2.85 3.59 -7.73
CA THR A 168 2.56 4.89 -8.32
C THR A 168 2.23 4.76 -9.80
N CYS A 169 1.27 5.55 -10.27
CA CYS A 169 1.01 5.75 -11.71
C CYS A 169 1.88 6.87 -12.29
N ALA A 170 2.53 7.69 -11.45
CA ALA A 170 3.37 8.79 -11.88
C ALA A 170 4.83 8.34 -12.06
N TRP A 171 5.09 7.64 -13.17
CA TRP A 171 6.42 7.14 -13.51
C TRP A 171 7.36 8.28 -13.95
N ARG A 172 7.93 8.99 -12.97
CA ARG A 172 8.89 10.09 -13.23
C ARG A 172 10.21 9.61 -13.81
N LYS A 173 10.56 8.36 -13.50
CA LYS A 173 11.77 7.65 -13.92
C LYS A 173 11.35 6.36 -14.60
N THR A 174 11.00 6.46 -15.88
CA THR A 174 10.51 5.32 -16.66
C THR A 174 11.54 4.20 -16.74
N GLU A 175 12.83 4.50 -16.60
CA GLU A 175 13.93 3.52 -16.56
C GLU A 175 13.89 2.58 -15.35
N THR A 176 13.04 2.85 -14.36
CA THR A 176 12.86 2.01 -13.16
C THR A 176 11.53 1.23 -13.18
N VAL A 177 10.75 1.39 -14.23
CA VAL A 177 9.56 0.60 -14.52
C VAL A 177 10.03 -0.66 -15.26
N GLN A 178 9.40 -1.81 -14.99
CA GLN A 178 9.71 -3.04 -15.73
C GLN A 178 9.47 -2.83 -17.24
N PRO A 179 10.40 -3.25 -18.11
CA PRO A 179 10.35 -2.89 -19.54
C PRO A 179 9.07 -3.31 -20.26
N ASP A 180 8.59 -4.53 -20.06
CA ASP A 180 7.36 -5.01 -20.73
C ASP A 180 6.12 -4.22 -20.30
N ILE A 181 6.05 -3.77 -19.04
CA ILE A 181 5.00 -2.87 -18.57
C ILE A 181 5.09 -1.52 -19.26
N LEU A 182 6.30 -1.00 -19.45
CA LEU A 182 6.50 0.28 -20.12
C LEU A 182 6.12 0.19 -21.60
N ASP A 183 6.47 -0.91 -22.27
CA ASP A 183 6.10 -1.18 -23.65
C ASP A 183 4.57 -1.32 -23.80
N LEU A 184 3.94 -2.14 -22.95
CA LEU A 184 2.47 -2.27 -22.89
C LEU A 184 1.79 -0.91 -22.67
N ALA A 185 2.28 -0.12 -21.71
CA ALA A 185 1.71 1.20 -21.44
C ALA A 185 1.89 2.16 -22.62
N THR A 186 3.02 2.10 -23.32
CA THR A 186 3.27 2.95 -24.51
C THR A 186 2.32 2.58 -25.64
N ASP A 187 2.12 1.28 -25.88
CA ASP A 187 1.18 0.78 -26.88
C ASP A 187 -0.27 1.16 -26.55
N MET A 188 -0.65 1.11 -25.27
CA MET A 188 -1.99 1.45 -24.80
C MET A 188 -2.27 2.96 -24.79
N ALA A 189 -1.26 3.79 -24.51
CA ALA A 189 -1.44 5.22 -24.30
C ALA A 189 -1.77 5.97 -25.60
N GLY A 190 -1.20 5.57 -26.73
CA GLY A 190 -1.26 6.37 -27.96
C GLY A 190 -0.70 7.78 -27.71
N ASP A 191 -1.58 8.80 -27.79
CA ASP A 191 -1.24 10.20 -27.53
C ASP A 191 -1.45 10.64 -26.06
N GLU A 192 -2.02 9.76 -25.22
CA GLU A 192 -2.28 10.07 -23.81
C GLU A 192 -1.01 9.96 -22.94
N ALA A 193 -1.05 10.54 -21.75
CA ALA A 193 0.04 10.38 -20.79
C ALA A 193 0.07 8.94 -20.24
N LEU A 194 1.25 8.35 -20.09
CA LEU A 194 1.43 6.99 -19.54
C LEU A 194 0.70 6.75 -18.20
N CYS A 195 0.58 7.79 -17.37
CA CYS A 195 -0.11 7.71 -16.09
C CYS A 195 -1.62 7.44 -16.21
N VAL A 196 -2.21 7.55 -17.39
CA VAL A 196 -3.61 7.23 -17.68
C VAL A 196 -3.82 5.73 -17.84
N VAL A 197 -2.88 5.05 -18.49
CA VAL A 197 -2.95 3.62 -18.82
C VAL A 197 -2.08 2.75 -17.91
N ALA A 198 -1.27 3.35 -17.03
CA ALA A 198 -0.34 2.67 -16.14
C ALA A 198 -0.97 1.51 -15.36
N THR A 199 -2.18 1.71 -14.83
CA THR A 199 -2.87 0.68 -14.04
C THR A 199 -3.26 -0.52 -14.89
N ASP A 200 -3.76 -0.27 -16.09
CA ASP A 200 -4.16 -1.33 -17.03
C ASP A 200 -2.95 -2.11 -17.55
N ALA A 201 -1.84 -1.42 -17.84
CA ALA A 201 -0.59 -2.07 -18.25
C ALA A 201 0.00 -2.98 -17.16
N VAL A 202 0.05 -2.50 -15.90
CA VAL A 202 0.54 -3.31 -14.78
C VAL A 202 -0.40 -4.49 -14.51
N GLU A 203 -1.72 -4.27 -14.59
CA GLU A 203 -2.70 -5.35 -14.44
C GLU A 203 -2.54 -6.41 -15.54
N ALA A 204 -2.37 -6.01 -16.81
CA ALA A 204 -2.15 -6.91 -17.93
C ALA A 204 -0.89 -7.76 -17.71
N TYR A 205 0.23 -7.12 -17.38
CA TYR A 205 1.49 -7.80 -17.10
C TYR A 205 1.35 -8.83 -15.97
N ILE A 206 0.74 -8.47 -14.84
CA ILE A 206 0.56 -9.41 -13.71
C ILE A 206 -0.34 -10.57 -14.12
N ASN A 207 -1.42 -10.33 -14.87
CA ASN A 207 -2.30 -11.41 -15.33
C ASN A 207 -1.57 -12.38 -16.28
N GLU A 208 -0.68 -11.90 -17.14
CA GLU A 208 0.12 -12.73 -18.05
C GLU A 208 1.23 -13.50 -17.32
N ASN A 209 1.79 -12.91 -16.27
CA ASN A 209 2.90 -13.48 -15.49
C ASN A 209 2.45 -14.26 -14.24
N THR A 210 1.15 -14.44 -14.04
CA THR A 210 0.59 -15.28 -12.98
C THR A 210 -0.12 -16.50 -13.57
N SER A 211 -0.31 -17.56 -12.77
CA SER A 211 -0.96 -18.78 -13.27
C SER A 211 -2.42 -18.52 -13.69
N ASN A 212 -2.94 -19.27 -14.66
CA ASN A 212 -4.32 -19.15 -15.19
C ASN A 212 -5.46 -19.21 -14.14
N LYS A 213 -5.16 -19.66 -12.92
CA LYS A 213 -6.11 -19.74 -11.79
C LYS A 213 -6.20 -18.44 -10.99
N VAL A 214 -5.25 -17.51 -11.17
CA VAL A 214 -5.25 -16.20 -10.53
C VAL A 214 -6.12 -15.26 -11.37
N LYS A 215 -6.93 -14.44 -10.69
CA LYS A 215 -7.74 -13.40 -11.32
C LYS A 215 -7.63 -12.11 -10.54
N CYS A 216 -7.56 -11.01 -11.27
CA CYS A 216 -7.74 -9.67 -10.72
C CYS A 216 -9.17 -9.51 -10.19
N VAL A 217 -9.28 -9.10 -8.92
CA VAL A 217 -10.54 -8.77 -8.23
C VAL A 217 -10.60 -7.30 -7.82
N VAL A 218 -9.46 -6.62 -7.75
CA VAL A 218 -9.35 -5.18 -7.50
C VAL A 218 -8.38 -4.55 -8.50
N SER A 219 -8.81 -3.48 -9.15
CA SER A 219 -7.98 -2.68 -10.06
C SER A 219 -8.46 -1.23 -10.01
N MET A 220 -7.93 -0.47 -9.06
CA MET A 220 -8.37 0.88 -8.75
C MET A 220 -7.24 1.89 -8.90
N GLU A 221 -7.55 3.06 -9.43
CA GLU A 221 -6.68 4.23 -9.38
C GLU A 221 -7.15 5.18 -8.30
N TYR A 222 -6.22 5.79 -7.58
CA TYR A 222 -6.59 6.72 -6.53
C TYR A 222 -5.52 7.81 -6.37
N GLN A 223 -5.93 8.93 -5.79
CA GLN A 223 -5.06 10.08 -5.61
C GLN A 223 -4.51 10.11 -4.19
N ALA A 224 -3.24 9.75 -4.01
CA ALA A 224 -2.56 9.89 -2.73
C ALA A 224 -1.90 11.27 -2.63
N GLN A 225 -2.56 12.23 -1.97
CA GLN A 225 -2.11 13.64 -1.91
C GLN A 225 -1.98 14.23 -3.33
N LYS A 226 -0.76 14.41 -3.83
CA LYS A 226 -0.47 14.90 -5.20
C LYS A 226 0.04 13.81 -6.14
N THR A 227 0.05 12.55 -5.72
CA THR A 227 0.56 11.43 -6.51
C THR A 227 -0.57 10.48 -6.90
N PRO A 228 -0.82 10.22 -8.18
CA PRO A 228 -1.72 9.15 -8.61
C PRO A 228 -1.08 7.80 -8.31
N MET A 229 -1.89 6.89 -7.79
CA MET A 229 -1.53 5.56 -7.31
C MET A 229 -2.52 4.54 -7.85
N MET A 230 -2.09 3.28 -7.86
CA MET A 230 -2.95 2.14 -8.18
C MET A 230 -2.99 1.17 -7.00
N LEU A 231 -4.15 0.54 -6.80
CA LEU A 231 -4.35 -0.62 -5.94
C LEU A 231 -4.82 -1.77 -6.82
N LEU A 232 -4.02 -2.82 -6.88
CA LEU A 232 -4.35 -4.06 -7.58
C LEU A 232 -4.52 -5.18 -6.56
N GLY A 233 -5.49 -6.07 -6.79
CA GLY A 233 -5.80 -7.20 -5.91
C GLY A 233 -6.12 -8.43 -6.73
N PHE A 234 -5.48 -9.54 -6.38
CA PHE A 234 -5.53 -10.80 -7.12
C PHE A 234 -5.87 -11.95 -6.18
N THR A 235 -6.62 -12.92 -6.68
CA THR A 235 -6.93 -14.14 -5.92
C THR A 235 -7.03 -15.35 -6.82
N ASN A 236 -6.66 -16.51 -6.28
CA ASN A 236 -6.96 -17.82 -6.87
C ASN A 236 -8.07 -18.57 -6.12
N SER A 237 -8.65 -17.93 -5.09
CA SER A 237 -9.71 -18.51 -4.28
C SER A 237 -11.04 -18.42 -5.01
N ARG A 238 -11.61 -19.58 -5.36
CA ARG A 238 -12.93 -19.63 -5.99
C ARG A 238 -14.01 -19.00 -5.11
N ALA A 239 -13.92 -19.23 -3.80
CA ALA A 239 -14.83 -18.65 -2.84
C ALA A 239 -14.81 -17.12 -3.00
N GLU A 240 -13.63 -16.50 -2.90
CA GLU A 240 -13.44 -15.04 -3.08
C GLU A 240 -13.91 -14.53 -4.44
N LEU A 241 -13.65 -15.25 -5.53
CA LEU A 241 -14.08 -14.85 -6.86
C LEU A 241 -15.61 -14.77 -6.99
N GLU A 242 -16.32 -15.79 -6.50
CA GLU A 242 -17.79 -15.78 -6.48
C GLU A 242 -18.31 -14.70 -5.53
N ALA A 243 -17.57 -14.51 -4.46
CA ALA A 243 -17.83 -13.54 -3.44
C ALA A 243 -17.80 -12.09 -3.97
N VAL A 244 -16.69 -11.67 -4.59
CA VAL A 244 -16.50 -10.29 -5.08
C VAL A 244 -17.60 -9.92 -6.07
N ARG A 245 -18.00 -10.86 -6.94
CA ARG A 245 -19.11 -10.68 -7.89
C ARG A 245 -20.46 -10.34 -7.24
N ARG A 246 -20.66 -10.75 -5.98
CA ARG A 246 -21.92 -10.55 -5.21
C ARG A 246 -21.86 -9.38 -4.24
N MET A 247 -20.72 -8.72 -4.08
CA MET A 247 -20.67 -7.52 -3.26
C MET A 247 -21.60 -6.45 -3.87
N PRO A 248 -22.23 -5.57 -3.08
CA PRO A 248 -23.00 -4.44 -3.60
C PRO A 248 -22.13 -3.49 -4.46
N PHE A 249 -20.80 -3.61 -4.32
CA PHE A 249 -19.77 -3.03 -5.18
C PHE A 249 -19.26 -4.03 -6.24
N GLY A 250 -20.05 -5.02 -6.64
CA GLY A 250 -19.63 -6.17 -7.47
C GLY A 250 -19.15 -5.84 -8.89
N PRO A 251 -19.60 -4.71 -9.51
CA PRO A 251 -18.94 -4.09 -10.67
C PRO A 251 -17.86 -3.05 -10.30
N CYS A 252 -17.72 -2.70 -9.02
CA CYS A 252 -17.02 -1.53 -8.48
C CYS A 252 -15.75 -1.85 -7.69
N LEU A 253 -14.92 -2.77 -8.16
CA LEU A 253 -13.49 -2.74 -7.77
C LEU A 253 -12.59 -2.46 -8.97
N ARG A 254 -13.19 -2.07 -10.10
CA ARG A 254 -12.50 -1.37 -11.17
C ARG A 254 -12.85 0.10 -11.12
N TYR A 255 -11.84 0.94 -10.93
CA TYR A 255 -12.02 2.39 -10.88
C TYR A 255 -10.80 3.08 -11.52
N ARG A 256 -11.06 4.08 -12.35
CA ARG A 256 -10.04 4.95 -12.93
C ARG A 256 -10.32 6.37 -12.47
N LEU A 257 -9.28 7.17 -12.24
CA LEU A 257 -9.47 8.57 -11.88
C LEU A 257 -10.13 9.30 -13.04
N ASN A 258 -11.20 10.05 -12.76
CA ASN A 258 -11.78 10.95 -13.75
C ASN A 258 -10.81 12.13 -13.95
N ARG A 259 -10.23 12.22 -15.15
CA ARG A 259 -9.24 13.23 -15.54
C ARG A 259 -9.88 14.37 -16.36
N ASP A 260 -11.18 14.29 -16.66
CA ASP A 260 -11.94 15.31 -17.42
C ASP A 260 -12.32 16.53 -16.57
N THR A 261 -12.02 16.52 -15.27
CA THR A 261 -12.21 17.70 -14.44
C THR A 261 -11.05 18.66 -14.74
N PRO A 262 -11.28 19.83 -15.35
CA PRO A 262 -10.21 20.76 -15.63
C PRO A 262 -9.51 21.09 -14.31
N ALA A 263 -8.21 20.78 -14.24
CA ALA A 263 -7.40 21.17 -13.11
C ALA A 263 -7.64 22.68 -12.90
N ALA A 264 -8.05 23.06 -11.69
CA ALA A 264 -8.15 24.48 -11.32
C ALA A 264 -6.88 25.15 -11.84
N GLN A 265 -7.05 26.16 -12.71
CA GLN A 265 -5.94 26.73 -13.47
C GLN A 265 -4.74 26.88 -12.53
N PRO A 266 -3.59 26.25 -12.84
CA PRO A 266 -2.42 26.45 -12.01
C PRO A 266 -2.16 27.95 -12.03
N SER A 267 -2.36 28.59 -10.87
CA SER A 267 -1.99 29.99 -10.64
C SER A 267 -0.62 30.19 -11.27
N VAL A 268 -0.54 31.04 -12.29
CA VAL A 268 0.59 31.15 -13.21
C VAL A 268 1.90 31.03 -12.44
N ILE A 269 2.51 29.84 -12.50
CA ILE A 269 3.73 29.53 -11.77
C ILE A 269 4.84 30.21 -12.58
N LYS A 270 5.27 31.41 -12.17
CA LYS A 270 6.52 31.97 -12.70
C LYS A 270 7.66 31.01 -12.34
N GLU A 271 8.40 30.56 -13.35
CA GLU A 271 9.70 29.95 -13.12
C GLU A 271 10.63 30.99 -12.49
N LEU A 272 11.42 30.56 -11.51
CA LEU A 272 12.47 31.41 -10.95
C LEU A 272 13.51 31.63 -12.04
N THR A 273 13.81 32.89 -12.33
CA THR A 273 15.00 33.26 -13.10
C THR A 273 16.24 32.71 -12.41
N THR A 274 17.31 32.46 -13.18
CA THR A 274 18.60 31.98 -12.65
C THR A 274 19.11 32.88 -11.52
N GLU A 275 18.95 34.20 -11.67
CA GLU A 275 19.32 35.19 -10.65
C GLU A 275 18.53 34.99 -9.35
N ASN A 276 17.21 34.82 -9.44
CA ASN A 276 16.38 34.60 -8.26
C ASN A 276 16.63 33.23 -7.60
N LYS A 277 17.04 32.20 -8.36
CA LYS A 277 17.48 30.92 -7.78
C LYS A 277 18.72 31.11 -6.91
N VAL A 278 19.75 31.78 -7.44
CA VAL A 278 20.99 32.05 -6.70
C VAL A 278 20.73 32.92 -5.47
N ALA A 279 19.89 33.94 -5.60
CA ALA A 279 19.52 34.80 -4.48
C ALA A 279 18.74 34.03 -3.39
N LEU A 280 17.77 33.20 -3.77
CA LEU A 280 17.04 32.34 -2.85
C LEU A 280 17.96 31.36 -2.12
N GLU A 281 18.94 30.76 -2.82
CA GLU A 281 19.92 29.88 -2.20
C GLU A 281 20.77 30.62 -1.15
N ASN A 282 21.20 31.84 -1.44
CA ASN A 282 21.96 32.66 -0.50
C ASN A 282 21.13 33.04 0.74
N ASP A 283 19.87 33.43 0.56
CA ASP A 283 18.96 33.71 1.67
C ASP A 283 18.75 32.47 2.55
N LEU A 284 18.53 31.30 1.94
CA LEU A 284 18.37 30.03 2.67
C LEU A 284 19.64 29.64 3.43
N ARG A 285 20.83 29.82 2.84
CA ARG A 285 22.13 29.61 3.51
C ARG A 285 22.33 30.57 4.68
N SER A 286 21.87 31.82 4.54
CA SER A 286 22.05 32.85 5.56
C SER A 286 21.26 32.58 6.84
N LYS A 287 20.16 31.82 6.74
CA LYS A 287 19.19 31.55 7.82
C LYS A 287 18.58 32.82 8.45
N LYS A 288 18.62 33.95 7.75
CA LYS A 288 18.07 35.25 8.19
C LYS A 288 16.73 35.54 7.52
N PHE A 289 15.71 34.71 7.81
CA PHE A 289 14.34 34.89 7.34
C PHE A 289 13.36 34.41 8.41
N GLY A 290 12.19 35.03 8.51
CA GLY A 290 11.14 34.74 9.49
C GLY A 290 10.29 33.50 9.17
N GLY A 291 10.39 32.97 7.95
CA GLY A 291 9.82 31.68 7.58
C GLY A 291 9.67 31.46 6.06
N PRO A 292 9.25 30.26 5.62
CA PRO A 292 9.13 29.94 4.18
C PRO A 292 8.17 30.85 3.41
N ARG A 293 7.20 31.47 4.10
CA ARG A 293 6.23 32.39 3.50
C ARG A 293 6.85 33.73 3.08
N GLU A 294 7.77 34.27 3.87
CA GLU A 294 8.49 35.50 3.54
C GLU A 294 9.30 35.35 2.26
N LEU A 295 10.03 34.24 2.13
CA LEU A 295 10.80 33.93 0.91
C LEU A 295 9.89 33.64 -0.28
N ALA A 296 8.76 32.96 -0.05
CA ALA A 296 7.77 32.72 -1.09
C ALA A 296 7.22 34.02 -1.68
N GLU A 297 6.89 34.99 -0.83
CA GLU A 297 6.43 36.32 -1.23
C GLU A 297 7.56 37.11 -1.93
N LYS A 298 8.77 37.16 -1.34
CA LYS A 298 9.94 37.86 -1.90
C LYS A 298 10.28 37.42 -3.32
N TYR A 299 10.21 36.13 -3.59
CA TYR A 299 10.58 35.56 -4.89
C TYR A 299 9.38 35.23 -5.78
N SER A 300 8.15 35.59 -5.37
CA SER A 300 6.91 35.27 -6.11
C SER A 300 6.79 33.79 -6.47
N ILE A 301 7.08 32.91 -5.51
CA ILE A 301 7.02 31.45 -5.63
C ILE A 301 6.14 30.84 -4.54
N THR A 302 5.85 29.54 -4.63
CA THR A 302 5.16 28.83 -3.56
C THR A 302 6.11 28.49 -2.41
N THR A 303 5.57 28.40 -1.20
CA THR A 303 6.28 27.89 -0.01
C THR A 303 6.85 26.49 -0.25
N GLN A 304 6.19 25.68 -1.08
CA GLN A 304 6.67 24.36 -1.51
C GLN A 304 7.98 24.46 -2.31
N LYS A 305 8.15 25.44 -3.20
CA LYS A 305 9.41 25.66 -3.93
C LYS A 305 10.55 26.12 -3.02
N VAL A 306 10.24 26.94 -2.00
CA VAL A 306 11.22 27.31 -0.96
C VAL A 306 11.71 26.06 -0.22
N GLY A 307 10.78 25.20 0.24
CA GLY A 307 11.12 23.96 0.93
C GLY A 307 11.89 22.95 0.07
N ALA A 308 11.54 22.82 -1.22
CA ALA A 308 12.26 21.97 -2.15
C ALA A 308 13.71 22.45 -2.38
N THR A 309 13.91 23.77 -2.52
CA THR A 309 15.24 24.37 -2.68
C THR A 309 16.10 24.17 -1.44
N LEU A 310 15.53 24.34 -0.25
CA LEU A 310 16.22 24.07 1.01
C LEU A 310 16.61 22.59 1.15
N THR A 311 15.70 21.67 0.81
CA THR A 311 15.97 20.23 0.83
C THR A 311 17.11 19.86 -0.11
N TRP A 312 17.14 20.47 -1.30
CA TRP A 312 18.23 20.29 -2.26
C TRP A 312 19.56 20.82 -1.75
N LEU A 313 19.59 22.01 -1.12
CA LEU A 313 20.79 22.57 -0.49
C LEU A 313 21.35 21.66 0.59
N HIS A 314 20.49 21.14 1.49
CA HIS A 314 20.91 20.19 2.52
C HIS A 314 21.55 18.92 1.94
N ARG A 315 20.99 18.39 0.86
CA ARG A 315 21.54 17.22 0.15
C ARG A 315 22.88 17.53 -0.51
N LYS A 316 23.03 18.71 -1.12
CA LYS A 316 24.26 19.14 -1.79
C LYS A 316 25.41 19.39 -0.81
N GLU A 317 25.09 19.83 0.41
CA GLU A 317 26.06 20.20 1.45
C GLU A 317 26.40 19.07 2.43
N GLY A 318 25.91 17.86 2.18
CA GLY A 318 26.19 16.70 3.03
C GLY A 318 25.61 16.82 4.45
N HIS A 319 24.64 17.70 4.66
CA HIS A 319 23.99 17.83 5.96
C HIS A 319 22.89 16.76 6.07
N GLN A 320 23.08 15.78 6.95
CA GLN A 320 21.99 14.91 7.40
C GLN A 320 20.85 15.80 7.90
N ALA A 321 19.64 15.59 7.40
CA ALA A 321 18.48 16.44 7.65
C ALA A 321 18.14 16.49 9.15
N GLY A 322 18.67 17.50 9.85
CA GLY A 322 18.19 17.92 11.15
C GLY A 322 16.89 18.70 10.95
N GLY A 323 15.79 18.15 11.47
CA GLY A 323 14.46 18.76 11.41
C GLY A 323 14.44 20.18 11.98
N TYR A 324 13.49 20.97 11.48
CA TYR A 324 13.12 22.26 12.06
C TYR A 324 12.82 22.10 13.55
N ARG A 325 13.32 23.05 14.36
CA ARG A 325 12.89 23.25 15.75
C ARG A 325 11.49 23.80 15.81
#